data_AF-A0A9E2U7U0-F1
#
_entry.id   AF-A0A9E2U7U0-F1
#
_cell.length_a   1.000
_cell.length_b   1.000
_cell.length_c   1.000
_cell.angle_alpha   90.00
_cell.angle_beta   90.00
_cell.angle_gamma   90.00
#
_symmetry.space_group_name_H-M   'P 1'
#
loop_
_entity.id
_entity.type
_entity.pdbx_description
1 polymer ?
#
loop_
_entity_poly.entity_id
_entity_poly.type
_entity_poly.pdbx_seq_one_letter_code
_entity_poly.pdbx_strand_id
1 'polypeptide(L)'
;MPLASVGRGLVFQLADALGCLPTTRVAQQIRELERPDRTALRRLGLRFGGESIYFQAILNAEAMRFRGLLWAVKRTESVPQLPAPRRLAKVIETDPAVPASFYAAVGLRVLGGLALRPDRLEQLAGTARHFARRGSAAKTAELATATGIGQPALRRLLRALGYRTMIDLGGETFIPRPRSNRTSTKSRRSPPAAENHPFARLRELNLA
;
A
#
# COMPACT_ATOMS: atom_id res chain seq x y z
N MET A 1 -3.85 1.98 -26.27
CA MET A 1 -2.38 2.06 -26.40
C MET A 1 -1.81 0.87 -25.63
N PRO A 2 -1.00 0.00 -26.25
CA PRO A 2 -0.42 -1.13 -25.53
C PRO A 2 0.55 -0.61 -24.46
N LEU A 3 0.41 -1.07 -23.22
CA LEU A 3 1.35 -0.76 -22.14
C LEU A 3 2.72 -1.37 -22.46
N ALA A 4 3.80 -0.73 -22.01
CA ALA A 4 5.15 -1.31 -22.04
C ALA A 4 5.25 -2.51 -21.07
N SER A 5 6.36 -3.26 -21.14
CA SER A 5 6.59 -4.47 -20.33
C SER A 5 6.47 -4.21 -18.82
N VAL A 6 7.04 -3.10 -18.34
CA VAL A 6 6.97 -2.68 -16.94
C VAL A 6 5.52 -2.39 -16.52
N GLY A 7 4.76 -1.69 -17.36
CA GLY A 7 3.35 -1.40 -17.13
C GLY A 7 2.51 -2.69 -17.04
N ARG A 8 2.75 -3.65 -17.92
CA ARG A 8 2.09 -4.97 -17.88
C ARG A 8 2.44 -5.74 -16.60
N GLY A 9 3.70 -5.74 -16.20
CA GLY A 9 4.15 -6.38 -14.96
C GLY A 9 3.53 -5.75 -13.70
N LEU A 10 3.34 -4.43 -13.69
CA LEU A 10 2.65 -3.73 -12.62
C LEU A 10 1.16 -4.13 -12.57
N VAL A 11 0.49 -4.17 -13.72
CA VAL A 11 -0.93 -4.59 -13.81
C VAL A 11 -1.10 -6.04 -13.37
N PHE A 12 -0.19 -6.93 -13.77
CA PHE A 12 -0.21 -8.33 -13.34
C PHE A 12 -0.15 -8.45 -11.81
N GLN A 13 0.79 -7.76 -11.15
CA GLN A 13 0.90 -7.78 -9.70
C GLN A 13 -0.32 -7.16 -9.01
N LEU A 14 -0.89 -6.09 -9.58
CA LEU A 14 -2.12 -5.51 -9.09
C LEU A 14 -3.28 -6.49 -9.20
N ALA A 15 -3.44 -7.16 -10.34
CA ALA A 15 -4.49 -8.15 -10.55
C ALA A 15 -4.35 -9.34 -9.58
N ASP A 16 -3.12 -9.84 -9.38
CA ASP A 16 -2.84 -10.93 -8.44
C ASP A 16 -3.14 -10.54 -6.98
N ALA A 17 -2.92 -9.26 -6.63
CA ALA A 17 -3.28 -8.68 -5.34
C ALA A 17 -4.73 -8.17 -5.28
N LEU A 18 -5.54 -8.51 -6.28
CA LEU A 18 -6.94 -8.10 -6.42
C LEU A 18 -7.14 -6.58 -6.40
N GLY A 19 -6.15 -5.79 -6.81
CA GLY A 19 -6.30 -4.37 -7.12
C GLY A 19 -5.78 -3.39 -6.07
N CYS A 20 -5.12 -3.85 -5.01
CA CYS A 20 -4.46 -2.97 -4.02
C CYS A 20 -3.10 -3.51 -3.58
N LEU A 21 -2.08 -2.65 -3.60
CA LEU A 21 -0.71 -2.98 -3.20
C LEU A 21 -0.06 -1.88 -2.36
N PRO A 22 0.85 -2.23 -1.44
CA PRO A 22 1.79 -1.25 -0.89
C PRO A 22 2.71 -0.69 -1.98
N THR A 23 2.83 0.63 -2.04
CA THR A 23 3.73 1.33 -2.98
C THR A 23 5.17 0.85 -2.84
N THR A 24 5.60 0.50 -1.63
CA THR A 24 6.94 -0.04 -1.35
C THR A 24 7.25 -1.33 -2.09
N ARG A 25 6.26 -2.20 -2.34
CA ARG A 25 6.46 -3.49 -3.04
C ARG A 25 6.75 -3.33 -4.52
N VAL A 26 6.25 -2.26 -5.14
CA VAL A 26 6.39 -2.00 -6.58
C VAL A 26 7.15 -0.71 -6.88
N ALA A 27 7.89 -0.18 -5.89
CA ALA A 27 8.53 1.13 -5.96
C ALA A 27 9.51 1.25 -7.14
N GLN A 28 10.23 0.17 -7.47
CA GLN A 28 11.13 0.15 -8.62
C GLN A 28 10.36 0.26 -9.94
N GLN A 29 9.32 -0.56 -10.13
CA GLN A 29 8.50 -0.52 -11.34
C GLN A 29 7.81 0.83 -11.52
N ILE A 30 7.35 1.47 -10.44
CA ILE A 30 6.81 2.83 -10.52
C ILE A 30 7.87 3.81 -11.05
N ARG A 31 9.12 3.72 -10.60
CA ARG A 31 10.20 4.60 -11.06
C ARG A 31 10.52 4.39 -12.55
N GLU A 32 10.50 3.14 -12.99
CA GLU A 32 10.76 2.73 -14.38
C GLU A 32 9.55 2.97 -15.31
N LEU A 33 8.36 3.19 -14.76
CA LEU A 33 7.14 3.40 -15.53
C LEU A 33 7.17 4.72 -16.30
N GLU A 34 7.07 4.63 -17.63
CA GLU A 34 7.05 5.77 -18.53
C GLU A 34 5.79 6.64 -18.39
N ARG A 35 5.88 7.90 -18.84
CA ARG A 35 4.77 8.87 -18.77
C ARG A 35 3.50 8.43 -19.51
N PRO A 36 3.56 7.84 -20.73
CA PRO A 36 2.37 7.38 -21.44
C PRO A 36 1.64 6.27 -20.68
N ASP A 37 2.37 5.26 -20.20
CA ASP A 37 1.82 4.16 -19.39
C ASP A 37 1.18 4.67 -18.10
N ARG A 38 1.87 5.57 -17.38
CA ARG A 38 1.33 6.16 -16.16
C ARG A 38 0.04 6.94 -16.41
N THR A 39 -0.03 7.66 -17.53
CA THR A 39 -1.23 8.39 -17.94
C THR A 39 -2.38 7.45 -18.30
N ALA A 40 -2.09 6.40 -19.09
CA ALA A 40 -3.06 5.38 -19.46
C ALA A 40 -3.65 4.69 -18.22
N LEU A 41 -2.80 4.25 -17.29
CA LEU A 41 -3.24 3.60 -16.06
C LEU A 41 -4.06 4.55 -15.16
N ARG A 42 -3.70 5.83 -15.07
CA ARG A 42 -4.51 6.83 -14.34
C ARG A 42 -5.90 7.01 -14.94
N ARG A 43 -6.01 7.03 -16.28
CA ARG A 43 -7.29 7.10 -16.99
C ARG A 43 -8.17 5.88 -16.71
N LEU A 44 -7.56 4.71 -16.55
CA LEU A 44 -8.23 3.48 -16.13
C LEU A 44 -8.58 3.45 -14.62
N GLY A 45 -8.37 4.55 -13.89
CA GLY A 45 -8.76 4.67 -12.49
C GLY A 45 -7.69 4.20 -11.49
N LEU A 46 -6.48 3.88 -11.94
CA LEU A 46 -5.38 3.55 -11.04
C LEU A 46 -4.90 4.79 -10.29
N ARG A 47 -4.83 4.70 -8.96
CA ARG A 47 -4.29 5.74 -8.08
C ARG A 47 -2.87 5.37 -7.67
N PHE A 48 -1.95 6.31 -7.90
CA PHE A 48 -0.54 6.21 -7.50
C PHE A 48 -0.35 7.01 -6.22
N GLY A 49 -0.42 6.35 -5.07
CA GLY A 49 -0.21 6.94 -3.75
C GLY A 49 1.21 6.73 -3.22
N GLY A 50 1.54 7.44 -2.14
CA GLY A 50 2.82 7.28 -1.45
C GLY A 50 2.88 5.99 -0.65
N GLU A 51 1.76 5.56 -0.09
CA GLU A 51 1.64 4.36 0.74
C GLU A 51 1.05 3.20 -0.04
N SER A 52 0.09 3.46 -0.93
CA SER A 52 -0.70 2.47 -1.68
C SER A 52 -0.82 2.79 -3.17
N ILE A 53 -0.87 1.74 -3.99
CA ILE A 53 -1.37 1.78 -5.36
C ILE A 53 -2.65 0.96 -5.42
N TYR A 54 -3.72 1.54 -5.96
CA TYR A 54 -5.04 0.91 -5.92
C TYR A 54 -6.00 1.49 -6.96
N PHE A 55 -7.04 0.72 -7.31
CA PHE A 55 -8.17 1.26 -8.07
C PHE A 55 -9.21 1.88 -7.14
N GLN A 56 -9.77 3.04 -7.49
CA GLN A 56 -10.83 3.64 -6.65
C GLN A 56 -12.12 2.79 -6.66
N ALA A 57 -12.43 2.17 -7.79
CA ALA A 57 -13.67 1.41 -7.98
C ALA A 57 -13.80 0.19 -7.04
N ILE A 58 -12.68 -0.38 -6.56
CA ILE A 58 -12.67 -1.59 -5.72
C ILE A 58 -12.97 -1.33 -4.24
N LEU A 59 -13.20 -0.07 -3.84
CA LEU A 59 -13.39 0.32 -2.44
C LEU A 59 -14.84 0.23 -1.96
N ASN A 60 -15.77 -0.17 -2.84
CA ASN A 60 -17.17 -0.35 -2.50
C ASN A 60 -17.42 -1.74 -1.85
N ALA A 61 -18.56 -1.90 -1.17
CA ALA A 61 -18.87 -3.09 -0.39
C ALA A 61 -19.10 -4.36 -1.25
N GLU A 62 -19.60 -4.20 -2.47
CA GLU A 62 -19.85 -5.31 -3.38
C GLU A 62 -18.54 -5.86 -3.96
N ALA A 63 -17.68 -4.96 -4.45
CA ALA A 63 -16.34 -5.32 -4.90
C ALA A 63 -15.53 -6.00 -3.77
N MET A 64 -15.68 -5.50 -2.54
CA MET A 64 -15.08 -6.13 -1.36
C MET A 64 -15.55 -7.58 -1.18
N ARG A 65 -16.87 -7.82 -1.21
CA ARG A 65 -17.45 -9.17 -1.05
C ARG A 65 -16.95 -10.11 -2.13
N PHE A 66 -17.02 -9.68 -3.39
CA PHE A 66 -16.58 -10.50 -4.52
C PHE A 66 -15.09 -10.84 -4.44
N ARG A 67 -14.24 -9.89 -4.08
CA ARG A 67 -12.80 -10.14 -3.91
C ARG A 67 -12.50 -11.05 -2.72
N GLY A 68 -13.31 -10.99 -1.65
CA GLY A 68 -13.27 -11.95 -0.56
C GLY A 68 -13.54 -13.39 -1.02
N LEU A 69 -14.53 -13.58 -1.90
CA LEU A 69 -14.80 -14.88 -2.54
C LEU A 69 -13.62 -15.34 -3.40
N LEU A 70 -13.08 -14.47 -4.25
CA LEU A 70 -11.94 -14.81 -5.12
C LEU A 70 -10.71 -15.22 -4.31
N TRP A 71 -10.44 -14.53 -3.20
CA TRP A 71 -9.35 -14.87 -2.30
C TRP A 71 -9.56 -16.25 -1.67
N ALA A 72 -10.78 -16.55 -1.22
CA ALA A 72 -11.14 -17.83 -0.63
C ALA A 72 -11.00 -18.98 -1.63
N VAL A 73 -11.50 -18.82 -2.86
CA VAL A 73 -11.36 -19.79 -3.95
C VAL A 73 -9.89 -20.03 -4.27
N LYS A 74 -9.07 -18.98 -4.40
CA LYS A 74 -7.63 -19.09 -4.68
C LYS A 74 -6.87 -19.88 -3.61
N ARG A 75 -7.36 -19.87 -2.37
CA ARG A 75 -6.72 -20.55 -1.23
C ARG A 75 -7.39 -21.87 -0.84
N THR A 76 -8.52 -22.20 -1.46
CA THR A 76 -9.35 -23.35 -1.07
C THR A 76 -9.75 -23.28 0.41
N GLU A 77 -10.05 -22.06 0.89
CA GLU A 77 -10.40 -21.76 2.28
C GLU A 77 -11.81 -21.15 2.34
N SER A 78 -12.45 -21.15 3.51
CA SER A 78 -13.68 -20.38 3.74
C SER A 78 -13.40 -18.88 3.80
N VAL A 79 -14.35 -18.06 3.37
CA VAL A 79 -14.23 -16.59 3.41
C VAL A 79 -14.27 -16.12 4.86
N PRO A 80 -13.22 -15.44 5.38
CA PRO A 80 -13.26 -14.82 6.71
C PRO A 80 -14.36 -13.76 6.81
N GLN A 81 -14.75 -13.42 8.04
CA GLN A 81 -15.78 -12.41 8.26
C GLN A 81 -15.39 -11.06 7.65
N LEU A 82 -16.22 -10.59 6.72
CA LEU A 82 -16.01 -9.28 6.09
C LEU A 82 -16.39 -8.15 7.06
N PRO A 83 -15.64 -7.03 7.04
CA PRO A 83 -16.06 -5.83 7.75
C PRO A 83 -17.45 -5.37 7.29
N ALA A 84 -18.31 -5.03 8.26
CA ALA A 84 -19.64 -4.51 7.95
C ALA A 84 -19.53 -3.28 7.02
N PRO A 85 -20.42 -3.10 6.02
CA PRO A 85 -20.36 -1.98 5.06
C PRO A 85 -20.24 -0.60 5.73
N ARG A 86 -20.90 -0.39 6.87
CA ARG A 86 -20.83 0.86 7.66
C ARG A 86 -19.45 1.14 8.27
N ARG A 87 -18.60 0.12 8.40
CA ARG A 87 -17.24 0.21 8.95
C ARG A 87 -16.18 0.43 7.87
N LEU A 88 -16.52 0.36 6.58
CA LEU A 88 -15.55 0.49 5.50
C LEU A 88 -14.82 1.84 5.49
N ALA A 89 -15.50 2.92 5.90
CA ALA A 89 -14.90 4.25 6.00
C ALA A 89 -14.05 4.44 7.28
N LYS A 90 -14.14 3.49 8.23
CA LYS A 90 -13.50 3.55 9.54
C LYS A 90 -12.23 2.71 9.56
N VAL A 91 -11.36 3.04 10.51
CA VAL A 91 -10.23 2.17 10.89
C VAL A 91 -10.78 1.03 11.75
N ILE A 92 -10.33 -0.19 11.49
CA ILE A 92 -10.72 -1.39 12.26
C ILE A 92 -9.47 -2.08 12.82
N GLU A 93 -9.62 -2.80 13.92
CA GLU A 93 -8.56 -3.69 14.43
C GLU A 93 -8.38 -4.88 13.49
N THR A 94 -7.15 -5.34 13.34
CA THR A 94 -6.88 -6.63 12.69
C THR A 94 -7.13 -7.78 13.65
N ASP A 95 -7.72 -8.83 13.14
CA ASP A 95 -7.89 -10.10 13.85
C ASP A 95 -6.66 -10.98 13.58
N PRO A 96 -5.94 -11.44 14.62
CA PRO A 96 -4.80 -12.36 14.46
C PRO A 96 -5.16 -13.67 13.75
N ALA A 97 -6.41 -14.12 13.80
CA ALA A 97 -6.88 -15.32 13.11
C ALA A 97 -7.08 -15.08 11.60
N VAL A 98 -7.11 -13.82 11.15
CA VAL A 98 -7.32 -13.46 9.75
C VAL A 98 -5.98 -13.15 9.07
N PRO A 99 -5.62 -13.87 8.00
CA PRO A 99 -4.36 -13.62 7.29
C PRO A 99 -4.27 -12.19 6.77
N ALA A 100 -3.09 -11.56 6.89
CA ALA A 100 -2.84 -10.21 6.37
C ALA A 100 -3.15 -10.08 4.86
N SER A 101 -3.02 -11.17 4.10
CA SER A 101 -3.35 -11.23 2.67
C SER A 101 -4.84 -11.07 2.39
N PHE A 102 -5.72 -11.48 3.32
CA PHE A 102 -7.16 -11.28 3.19
C PHE A 102 -7.51 -9.79 3.22
N TYR A 103 -6.95 -9.03 4.16
CA TYR A 103 -7.16 -7.58 4.24
C TYR A 103 -6.78 -6.88 2.92
N ALA A 104 -5.62 -7.21 2.35
CA ALA A 104 -5.20 -6.68 1.05
C ALA A 104 -6.19 -7.06 -0.07
N ALA A 105 -6.60 -8.33 -0.10
CA ALA A 105 -7.57 -8.86 -1.05
C ALA A 105 -8.93 -8.16 -0.98
N VAL A 106 -9.38 -7.74 0.21
CA VAL A 106 -10.64 -7.00 0.36
C VAL A 106 -10.47 -5.48 0.19
N GLY A 107 -9.28 -4.99 -0.15
CA GLY A 107 -9.04 -3.57 -0.41
C GLY A 107 -8.76 -2.74 0.84
N LEU A 108 -8.24 -3.39 1.88
CA LEU A 108 -7.76 -2.75 3.08
C LEU A 108 -6.25 -2.85 3.17
N ARG A 109 -5.64 -1.85 3.81
CA ARG A 109 -4.23 -1.81 4.13
C ARG A 109 -4.06 -2.07 5.61
N VAL A 110 -3.21 -3.03 5.95
CA VAL A 110 -2.82 -3.30 7.33
C VAL A 110 -1.61 -2.44 7.68
N LEU A 111 -1.71 -1.69 8.78
CA LEU A 111 -0.66 -0.86 9.31
C LEU A 111 -0.79 -0.73 10.83
N GLY A 112 0.25 -1.09 11.59
CA GLY A 112 0.25 -0.96 13.06
C GLY A 112 -0.84 -1.80 13.77
N GLY A 113 -1.20 -2.96 13.22
CA GLY A 113 -2.29 -3.81 13.71
C GLY A 113 -3.70 -3.26 13.46
N LEU A 114 -3.81 -2.28 12.56
CA LEU A 114 -5.07 -1.68 12.15
C LEU A 114 -5.25 -1.90 10.65
N ALA A 115 -6.49 -2.04 10.21
CA ALA A 115 -6.85 -2.08 8.80
C ALA A 115 -7.70 -0.85 8.42
N LEU A 116 -7.39 -0.23 7.29
CA LEU A 116 -8.13 0.91 6.75
C LEU A 116 -8.04 0.93 5.22
N ARG A 117 -8.98 1.62 4.57
CA ARG A 117 -8.94 1.79 3.12
C ARG A 117 -7.71 2.58 2.67
N PRO A 118 -7.16 2.28 1.48
CA PRO A 118 -5.97 2.95 0.96
C PRO A 118 -6.18 4.45 0.73
N ASP A 119 -7.37 4.91 0.34
CA ASP A 119 -7.66 6.35 0.18
C ASP A 119 -7.58 7.11 1.52
N ARG A 120 -8.09 6.52 2.60
CA ARG A 120 -8.00 7.08 3.96
C ARG A 120 -6.56 7.05 4.48
N LEU A 121 -5.79 6.02 4.15
CA LEU A 121 -4.36 5.96 4.44
C LEU A 121 -3.58 7.05 3.71
N GLU A 122 -3.85 7.26 2.41
CA GLU A 122 -3.23 8.33 1.62
C GLU A 122 -3.60 9.71 2.15
N GLN A 123 -4.86 9.92 2.55
CA GLN A 123 -5.31 11.16 3.19
C GLN A 123 -4.53 11.41 4.49
N LEU A 124 -4.45 10.43 5.39
CA LEU A 124 -3.70 10.55 6.64
C LEU A 124 -2.22 10.87 6.38
N ALA A 125 -1.56 10.11 5.50
CA ALA A 125 -0.15 10.30 5.17
C ALA A 125 0.10 11.65 4.47
N GLY A 126 -0.84 12.12 3.65
CA GLY A 126 -0.81 13.45 3.03
C GLY A 126 -0.89 14.57 4.07
N THR A 127 -1.88 14.51 4.95
CA THR A 127 -2.08 15.49 6.03
C THR A 127 -0.87 15.52 6.97
N ALA A 128 -0.39 14.37 7.43
CA ALA A 128 0.77 14.30 8.31
C ALA A 128 2.04 14.88 7.66
N ARG A 129 2.25 14.67 6.35
CA ARG A 129 3.36 15.29 5.60
C ARG A 129 3.19 16.80 5.45
N HIS A 130 1.96 17.28 5.25
CA HIS A 130 1.67 18.71 5.15
C HIS A 130 2.04 19.46 6.43
N PHE A 131 1.63 18.96 7.59
CA PHE A 131 2.03 19.54 8.88
C PHE A 131 3.54 19.49 9.09
N ALA A 132 4.16 18.32 8.88
CA ALA A 132 5.60 18.15 9.06
C ALA A 132 6.46 19.11 8.21
N ARG A 133 6.03 19.45 6.99
CA ARG A 133 6.74 20.39 6.11
C ARG A 133 6.68 21.84 6.59
N ARG A 134 5.65 22.21 7.35
CA ARG A 134 5.46 23.57 7.88
C ARG A 134 6.26 23.84 9.15
N GLY A 135 7.09 22.89 9.61
CA GLY A 135 7.83 22.99 10.87
C GLY A 135 6.95 22.89 12.12
N SER A 136 5.61 22.89 11.96
CA SER A 136 4.68 22.59 13.02
C SER A 136 4.69 21.08 13.23
N ALA A 137 5.24 20.64 14.35
CA ALA A 137 5.02 19.29 14.80
C ALA A 137 3.48 19.09 14.89
N ALA A 138 2.97 18.03 14.26
CA ALA A 138 1.54 17.92 14.03
C ALA A 138 0.83 17.57 15.36
N LYS A 139 0.01 18.49 15.89
CA LYS A 139 -0.77 18.20 17.10
C LYS A 139 -1.72 17.05 16.82
N THR A 140 -1.74 16.07 17.72
CA THR A 140 -2.53 14.85 17.54
C THR A 140 -4.03 15.14 17.45
N ALA A 141 -4.50 16.10 18.23
CA ALA A 141 -5.89 16.54 18.20
C ALA A 141 -6.29 17.13 16.84
N GLU A 142 -5.45 17.99 16.24
CA GLU A 142 -5.71 18.59 14.93
C GLU A 142 -5.74 17.52 13.82
N LEU A 143 -4.79 16.57 13.86
CA LEU A 143 -4.77 15.44 12.94
C LEU A 143 -5.98 14.53 13.12
N ALA A 144 -6.41 14.26 14.35
CA ALA A 144 -7.59 13.46 14.65
C ALA A 144 -8.84 14.11 14.07
N THR A 145 -9.02 15.43 14.26
CA THR A 145 -10.13 16.20 13.69
C THR A 145 -10.09 16.20 12.16
N ALA A 146 -8.94 16.49 11.56
CA ALA A 146 -8.79 16.57 10.10
C ALA A 146 -8.99 15.22 9.38
N THR A 147 -8.67 14.12 10.05
CA THR A 147 -8.79 12.77 9.48
C THR A 147 -10.05 12.03 9.92
N GLY A 148 -10.71 12.45 11.01
CA GLY A 148 -11.82 11.73 11.63
C GLY A 148 -11.40 10.38 12.23
N ILE A 149 -10.12 10.19 12.53
CA ILE A 149 -9.58 8.97 13.13
C ILE A 149 -9.41 9.19 14.64
N GLY A 150 -9.94 8.29 15.46
CA GLY A 150 -9.80 8.36 16.91
C GLY A 150 -8.33 8.32 17.35
N GLN A 151 -7.99 9.08 18.40
CA GLN A 151 -6.61 9.26 18.83
C GLN A 151 -5.83 7.94 19.07
N PRO A 152 -6.39 6.89 19.71
CA PRO A 152 -5.64 5.66 19.94
C PRO A 152 -5.19 4.99 18.63
N ALA A 153 -6.09 4.93 17.65
CA ALA A 153 -5.79 4.39 16.33
C ALA A 153 -4.81 5.28 15.56
N LEU A 154 -5.00 6.60 15.63
CA LEU A 154 -4.13 7.57 14.97
C LEU A 154 -2.67 7.44 15.43
N ARG A 155 -2.43 7.32 16.75
CA ARG A 155 -1.08 7.14 17.31
C ARG A 155 -0.39 5.89 16.78
N ARG A 156 -1.11 4.79 16.61
CA ARG A 156 -0.57 3.53 16.05
C ARG A 156 -0.25 3.68 14.56
N LEU A 157 -1.15 4.30 13.79
CA LEU A 157 -0.94 4.56 12.37
C LEU A 157 0.24 5.49 12.14
N LEU A 158 0.34 6.60 12.88
CA LEU A 158 1.45 7.56 12.75
C LEU A 158 2.80 6.92 13.11
N ARG A 159 2.86 6.13 14.19
CA ARG A 159 4.07 5.37 14.53
C ARG A 159 4.48 4.41 13.41
N ALA A 160 3.51 3.70 12.84
CA ALA A 160 3.76 2.77 11.74
C ALA A 160 4.10 3.47 10.41
N LEU A 161 3.64 4.71 10.19
CA LEU A 161 4.09 5.61 9.11
C LEU A 161 5.48 6.21 9.35
N GLY A 162 6.12 5.89 10.49
CA GLY A 162 7.46 6.36 10.81
C GLY A 162 7.52 7.72 11.48
N TYR A 163 6.44 8.19 12.10
CA TYR A 163 6.46 9.36 12.98
C TYR A 163 6.85 8.96 14.42
N ARG A 164 7.43 9.91 15.17
CA ARG A 164 7.66 9.80 16.62
C ARG A 164 6.72 10.75 17.35
N THR A 165 6.30 10.32 18.52
CA THR A 165 5.52 11.13 19.46
C THR A 165 6.47 11.93 20.35
N MET A 166 6.19 13.21 20.54
CA MET A 166 6.70 14.04 21.64
C MET A 166 5.52 14.50 22.47
N ILE A 167 5.63 14.38 23.79
CA ILE A 167 4.61 14.83 24.74
C ILE A 167 5.24 15.96 25.53
N ASP A 168 4.74 17.17 25.31
CA ASP A 168 5.19 18.37 26.01
C ASP A 168 4.02 18.98 26.79
N LEU A 169 4.25 20.06 27.53
CA LEU A 169 3.20 20.80 28.26
C LEU A 169 2.04 21.26 27.34
N GLY A 170 2.29 21.42 26.03
CA GLY A 170 1.31 21.80 25.01
C GLY A 170 0.52 20.65 24.39
N GLY A 171 0.73 19.41 24.84
CA GLY A 171 0.03 18.21 24.36
C GLY A 171 0.90 17.27 23.51
N GLU A 172 0.25 16.25 22.93
CA GLU A 172 0.93 15.25 22.11
C GLU A 172 1.11 15.72 20.67
N THR A 173 2.36 15.65 20.21
CA THR A 173 2.76 16.12 18.90
C THR A 173 3.58 15.08 18.14
N PHE A 174 3.39 14.98 16.83
CA PHE A 174 4.11 14.02 15.98
C PHE A 174 5.14 14.71 15.09
N ILE A 175 6.37 14.20 15.14
CA ILE A 175 7.48 14.61 14.28
C ILE A 175 7.86 13.45 13.34
N PRO A 176 8.17 13.73 12.06
CA PRO A 176 8.68 12.69 11.18
C PRO A 176 10.01 12.18 11.73
N ARG A 177 10.27 10.87 11.66
CA ARG A 177 11.62 10.38 11.90
C ARG A 177 12.54 10.97 10.83
N PRO A 178 13.72 11.51 11.20
CA PRO A 178 14.72 11.83 10.20
C PRO A 178 14.92 10.55 9.39
N ARG A 179 14.75 10.65 8.07
CA ARG A 179 15.21 9.60 7.17
C ARG A 179 16.70 9.49 7.44
N SER A 180 17.09 8.51 8.26
CA SER A 180 18.45 8.02 8.20
C SER A 180 18.65 7.73 6.73
N ASN A 181 19.54 8.49 6.09
CA ASN A 181 20.10 8.09 4.82
C ASN A 181 20.72 6.74 5.14
N ARG A 182 19.93 5.67 4.98
CA ARG A 182 20.45 4.34 4.71
C ARG A 182 21.15 4.58 3.39
N THR A 183 22.43 4.94 3.52
CA THR A 183 23.42 4.87 2.46
C THR A 183 23.05 3.60 1.74
N SER A 184 22.62 3.78 0.49
CA SER A 184 22.46 2.67 -0.43
C SER A 184 23.73 1.86 -0.28
N THR A 185 23.68 0.77 0.49
CA THR A 185 24.64 -0.31 0.39
C THR A 185 24.40 -0.79 -1.02
N LYS A 186 25.18 -0.17 -1.92
CA LYS A 186 25.29 -0.38 -3.34
C LYS A 186 24.91 -1.83 -3.56
N SER A 187 23.74 -2.04 -4.16
CA SER A 187 23.26 -3.37 -4.54
C SER A 187 24.46 -4.10 -5.12
N ARG A 188 24.98 -5.07 -4.37
CA ARG A 188 26.00 -5.98 -4.85
C ARG A 188 25.33 -6.57 -6.08
N ARG A 189 25.80 -6.20 -7.27
CA ARG A 189 25.34 -6.80 -8.53
C ARG A 189 25.22 -8.28 -8.26
N SER A 190 24.01 -8.82 -8.39
CA SER A 190 23.83 -10.27 -8.34
C SER A 190 24.88 -10.88 -9.26
N PRO A 191 25.64 -11.89 -8.81
CA PRO A 191 26.59 -12.56 -9.68
C PRO A 191 25.86 -13.02 -10.95
N PRO A 192 26.54 -13.05 -12.11
CA PRO A 192 25.93 -13.50 -13.36
C PRO A 192 25.25 -14.86 -13.12
N ALA A 193 24.03 -15.00 -13.62
CA ALA A 193 23.20 -16.17 -13.40
C ALA A 193 24.00 -17.44 -13.73
N ALA A 194 24.12 -18.34 -12.75
CA ALA A 194 24.80 -19.62 -12.93
C ALA A 194 24.09 -20.45 -14.02
N GLU A 195 24.86 -21.22 -14.78
CA GLU A 195 24.42 -22.03 -15.93
C GLU A 195 23.30 -23.04 -15.61
N ASN A 196 23.08 -23.36 -14.33
CA ASN A 196 22.12 -24.38 -13.89
C ASN A 196 20.77 -23.80 -13.40
N HIS A 197 20.26 -22.73 -14.03
CA HIS A 197 18.89 -22.28 -13.78
C HIS A 197 17.92 -22.89 -14.81
N PRO A 198 16.66 -23.24 -14.43
CA PRO A 198 15.66 -23.85 -15.33
C PRO A 198 15.31 -23.08 -16.62
N PHE A 199 15.87 -21.89 -16.85
CA PHE A 199 15.67 -21.08 -18.06
C PHE A 199 16.96 -20.88 -18.89
N ALA A 200 18.08 -21.50 -18.52
CA ALA A 200 19.36 -21.35 -19.22
C ALA A 200 19.28 -21.78 -20.70
N ARG A 201 18.51 -22.84 -20.99
CA ARG A 201 18.27 -23.38 -22.34
C ARG A 201 17.48 -22.46 -23.27
N LEU A 202 16.78 -21.45 -22.76
CA LEU A 202 16.03 -20.50 -23.60
C LEU A 202 16.94 -19.60 -24.46
N ARG A 203 18.21 -19.45 -24.08
CA ARG A 203 19.20 -18.69 -24.86
C ARG A 203 19.64 -19.39 -26.15
N GLU A 204 19.44 -20.70 -26.23
CA GLU A 204 19.84 -21.52 -27.38
C GLU A 204 18.74 -21.58 -28.46
N LEU A 205 17.55 -21.05 -28.17
CA LEU A 205 16.45 -21.03 -29.12
C LEU A 205 16.51 -19.76 -29.98
N ASN A 206 17.12 -19.89 -31.16
CA ASN A 206 16.91 -18.94 -32.25
C ASN A 206 15.52 -19.17 -32.84
N LEU A 207 14.54 -18.42 -32.35
CA LEU A 207 13.25 -18.30 -33.01
C LEU A 207 13.45 -17.43 -34.26
N ALA A 208 13.43 -18.08 -35.42
CA ALA A 208 13.23 -17.43 -36.72
C ALA A 208 11.76 -17.03 -36.89
#